data_AF-A0A061S8T3-F1
#
_entry.id   AF-A0A061S8T3-F1
#
_cell.length_a   1.000
_cell.length_b   1.000
_cell.length_c   1.000
_cell.angle_alpha   90.00
_cell.angle_beta   90.00
_cell.angle_gamma   90.00
#
_symmetry.space_group_name_H-M   'P 1'
#
loop_
_entity.id
_entity.type
_entity.pdbx_description
1 polymer ?
#
loop_
_entity_poly.entity_id
_entity_poly.type
_entity_poly.pdbx_seq_one_letter_code
_entity_poly.pdbx_strand_id
1 'polypeptide(L)'
;MRLSGRRGLPRCEFAAATELLGAEAENHLGKLGVQVYLQHRIAKFPDQVEDICRLPTEKPWDAGVWQLEHLRQVVLELSDLLVALDTVCTASNCGQMKATDEWVYLCAAHRTPRECCAIDYMIHNIEATTAVLNSRRWFPNRYSVPESADKMFQSIARRLYRIFAHVYYHHRGVFEEFEASRHLYKRFNCLVQKHEWISEKLCIIPSERPEHCPEEQSGREEGPSAEGAA
;
A
#
# COMPACT_ATOMS: atom_id res chain seq x y z
N MET A 1 43.17 -6.35 13.04
CA MET A 1 41.98 -6.82 13.79
C MET A 1 40.74 -6.53 12.96
N ARG A 2 40.04 -7.59 12.54
CA ARG A 2 38.81 -7.51 11.72
C ARG A 2 37.63 -7.16 12.62
N LEU A 3 36.86 -6.13 12.28
CA LEU A 3 35.59 -5.81 12.93
C LEU A 3 34.45 -6.39 12.09
N SER A 4 34.14 -7.66 12.33
CA SER A 4 32.91 -8.31 11.85
C SER A 4 31.80 -8.17 12.88
N GLY A 5 30.60 -7.80 12.45
CA GLY A 5 29.37 -8.02 13.21
C GLY A 5 28.54 -6.77 13.49
N ARG A 6 27.99 -6.13 12.45
CA ARG A 6 26.76 -5.35 12.65
C ARG A 6 25.63 -6.34 12.89
N ARG A 7 25.33 -6.59 14.16
CA ARG A 7 24.12 -7.29 14.59
C ARG A 7 22.93 -6.52 14.01
N GLY A 8 22.09 -7.22 13.25
CA GLY A 8 20.82 -6.68 12.75
C GLY A 8 20.00 -6.13 13.92
N LEU A 9 19.30 -5.02 13.65
CA LEU A 9 18.41 -4.38 14.61
C LEU A 9 17.37 -5.40 15.10
N PRO A 10 17.17 -5.55 16.42
CA PRO A 10 16.23 -6.53 16.95
C PRO A 10 14.79 -6.13 16.63
N ARG A 11 14.06 -7.06 15.98
CA ARG A 11 12.68 -6.96 15.50
C ARG A 11 11.61 -6.91 16.62
N CYS A 12 11.92 -6.50 17.86
CA CYS A 12 11.18 -7.02 19.02
C CYS A 12 10.74 -6.05 20.13
N GLU A 13 10.43 -4.78 19.84
CA GLU A 13 9.69 -3.96 20.83
C GLU A 13 8.23 -3.71 20.43
N PHE A 14 7.92 -3.60 19.14
CA PHE A 14 6.53 -3.40 18.69
C PHE A 14 5.71 -4.71 18.66
N ALA A 15 6.33 -5.83 18.24
CA ALA A 15 5.69 -7.14 18.21
C ALA A 15 5.26 -7.62 19.62
N ALA A 16 6.11 -7.36 20.63
CA ALA A 16 5.83 -7.68 22.02
C ALA A 16 4.66 -6.84 22.60
N ALA A 17 4.49 -5.59 22.15
CA ALA A 17 3.35 -4.76 22.54
C ALA A 17 2.03 -5.26 21.92
N THR A 18 2.07 -5.81 20.70
CA THR A 18 0.90 -6.42 20.03
C THR A 18 0.50 -7.79 20.57
N GLU A 19 1.43 -8.56 21.17
CA GLU A 19 1.12 -9.85 21.82
C GLU A 19 0.25 -9.70 23.08
N LEU A 20 0.29 -8.53 23.74
CA LEU A 20 -0.60 -8.21 24.87
C LEU A 20 -2.05 -7.92 24.47
N LEU A 21 -2.32 -7.72 23.17
CA LEU A 21 -3.67 -7.56 22.63
C LEU A 21 -4.15 -8.93 22.11
N GLY A 22 -4.68 -9.77 23.01
CA GLY A 22 -5.35 -11.01 22.63
C GLY A 22 -6.62 -10.76 21.80
N ALA A 23 -7.24 -11.83 21.29
CA ALA A 23 -8.49 -11.76 20.50
C ALA A 23 -9.64 -11.01 21.22
N GLU A 24 -9.62 -11.01 22.56
CA GLU A 24 -10.56 -10.23 23.37
C GLU A 24 -10.36 -8.71 23.20
N ALA A 25 -9.11 -8.26 23.10
CA ALA A 25 -8.81 -6.83 22.92
C ALA A 25 -9.27 -6.31 21.56
N GLU A 26 -9.18 -7.11 20.48
CA GLU A 26 -9.73 -6.76 19.17
C GLU A 26 -11.25 -6.54 19.24
N ASN A 27 -11.96 -7.34 20.03
CA ASN A 27 -13.40 -7.24 20.24
C ASN A 27 -13.81 -5.96 20.98
N HIS A 28 -12.92 -5.40 21.81
CA HIS A 28 -13.15 -4.16 22.55
C HIS A 28 -12.70 -2.89 21.81
N LEU A 29 -12.12 -3.01 20.61
CA LEU A 29 -11.76 -1.86 19.81
C LEU A 29 -13.00 -1.10 19.33
N GLY A 30 -13.21 0.08 19.92
CA GLY A 30 -14.24 1.02 19.50
C GLY A 30 -13.95 1.65 18.14
N LYS A 31 -14.71 2.70 17.79
CA LYS A 31 -14.64 3.37 16.49
C LYS A 31 -13.26 3.96 16.11
N LEU A 32 -12.36 4.16 17.09
CA LEU A 32 -11.00 4.68 16.87
C LEU A 32 -9.93 3.58 16.74
N GLY A 33 -10.31 2.31 16.88
CA GLY A 33 -9.37 1.19 16.92
C GLY A 33 -8.88 0.70 15.56
N VAL A 34 -9.28 1.33 14.46
CA VAL A 34 -8.99 0.89 13.09
C VAL A 34 -7.48 0.68 12.87
N GLN A 35 -6.67 1.68 13.24
CA GLN A 35 -5.22 1.64 13.06
C GLN A 35 -4.59 0.49 13.86
N VAL A 36 -4.96 0.35 15.13
CA VAL A 36 -4.42 -0.68 16.03
C VAL A 36 -4.80 -2.07 15.53
N TYR A 37 -6.05 -2.26 15.12
CA TYR A 37 -6.52 -3.51 14.54
C TYR A 37 -5.73 -3.87 13.28
N LEU A 38 -5.61 -2.92 12.35
CA LEU A 38 -4.88 -3.14 11.11
C LEU A 38 -3.42 -3.54 11.38
N GLN A 39 -2.75 -2.83 12.29
CA GLN A 39 -1.36 -3.12 12.67
C GLN A 39 -1.22 -4.50 13.33
N HIS A 40 -2.13 -4.88 14.23
CA HIS A 40 -2.13 -6.21 14.83
C HIS A 40 -2.32 -7.30 13.78
N ARG A 41 -3.27 -7.13 12.86
CA ARG A 41 -3.54 -8.08 11.77
C ARG A 41 -2.33 -8.26 10.86
N ILE A 42 -1.71 -7.17 10.43
CA ILE A 42 -0.48 -7.20 9.61
C ILE A 42 0.66 -7.90 10.36
N ALA A 43 0.84 -7.62 11.65
CA ALA A 43 1.91 -8.21 12.43
C ALA A 43 1.72 -9.73 12.64
N LYS A 44 0.49 -10.18 12.84
CA LYS A 44 0.16 -11.56 13.19
C LYS A 44 -0.01 -12.47 11.98
N PHE A 45 -0.60 -11.96 10.89
CA PHE A 45 -0.96 -12.72 9.69
C PHE A 45 -0.54 -11.98 8.41
N PRO A 46 0.76 -11.68 8.23
CA PRO A 46 1.23 -10.82 7.12
C PRO A 46 0.95 -11.40 5.72
N ASP A 47 0.79 -12.71 5.62
CA ASP A 47 0.50 -13.48 4.40
C ASP A 47 -1.00 -13.49 4.03
N GLN A 48 -1.91 -13.23 4.99
CA GLN A 48 -3.36 -13.17 4.75
C GLN A 48 -3.77 -11.82 4.15
N VAL A 49 -3.22 -11.49 2.97
CA VAL A 49 -3.37 -10.18 2.33
C VAL A 49 -4.83 -9.84 2.03
N GLU A 50 -5.59 -10.77 1.49
CA GLU A 50 -6.99 -10.58 1.11
C GLU A 50 -7.86 -10.24 2.33
N ASP A 51 -7.63 -10.94 3.44
CA ASP A 51 -8.32 -10.71 4.71
C ASP A 51 -7.92 -9.38 5.32
N ILE A 52 -6.62 -9.04 5.28
CA ILE A 52 -6.12 -7.74 5.75
C ILE A 52 -6.73 -6.58 4.96
N CYS A 53 -6.97 -6.74 3.65
CA CYS A 53 -7.58 -5.71 2.81
C CYS A 53 -9.12 -5.66 2.93
N ARG A 54 -9.74 -6.60 3.65
CA ARG A 54 -11.18 -6.66 3.84
C ARG A 54 -11.61 -5.83 5.04
N LEU A 55 -12.52 -4.88 4.80
CA LEU A 55 -13.22 -4.18 5.86
C LEU A 55 -14.01 -5.20 6.72
N PRO A 56 -13.77 -5.28 8.04
CA PRO A 56 -14.50 -6.18 8.91
C PRO A 56 -15.98 -5.77 9.01
N THR A 57 -16.89 -6.68 8.71
CA THR A 57 -18.35 -6.42 8.65
C THR A 57 -18.99 -6.26 10.03
N GLU A 58 -18.36 -6.83 11.05
CA GLU A 58 -18.79 -6.84 12.44
C GLU A 58 -18.37 -5.58 13.21
N LYS A 59 -17.54 -4.72 12.60
CA LYS A 59 -17.04 -3.48 13.21
C LYS A 59 -17.78 -2.26 12.68
N PRO A 60 -18.03 -1.24 13.51
CA PRO A 60 -18.74 -0.01 13.12
C PRO A 60 -17.81 1.00 12.41
N TRP A 61 -16.93 0.53 11.53
CA TRP A 61 -15.90 1.34 10.88
C TRP A 61 -16.34 1.79 9.49
N ASP A 62 -16.06 3.05 9.20
CA ASP A 62 -16.31 3.65 7.90
C ASP A 62 -15.32 3.16 6.84
N ALA A 63 -15.80 2.90 5.63
CA ALA A 63 -14.99 2.39 4.54
C ALA A 63 -13.86 3.36 4.14
N GLY A 64 -14.13 4.67 4.15
CA GLY A 64 -13.13 5.66 3.83
C GLY A 64 -12.08 5.82 4.94
N VAL A 65 -12.46 5.67 6.21
CA VAL A 65 -11.50 5.57 7.34
C VAL A 65 -10.61 4.34 7.19
N TRP A 66 -11.17 3.19 6.80
CA TRP A 66 -10.39 1.96 6.55
C TRP A 66 -9.33 2.16 5.47
N GLN A 67 -9.71 2.75 4.33
CA GLN A 67 -8.80 3.12 3.26
C GLN A 67 -7.71 4.09 3.71
N LEU A 68 -8.10 5.12 4.48
CA LEU A 68 -7.19 6.13 5.01
C LEU A 68 -6.12 5.50 5.93
N GLU A 69 -6.51 4.64 6.86
CA GLU A 69 -5.57 3.99 7.77
C GLU A 69 -4.67 2.99 7.04
N HIS A 70 -5.18 2.30 6.02
CA HIS A 70 -4.34 1.49 5.13
C HIS A 70 -3.26 2.31 4.41
N LEU A 71 -3.63 3.46 3.83
CA LEU A 71 -2.66 4.32 3.16
C LEU A 71 -1.62 4.86 4.14
N ARG A 72 -2.02 5.24 5.36
CA ARG A 72 -1.07 5.64 6.42
C ARG A 72 -0.11 4.51 6.77
N GLN A 73 -0.63 3.30 6.91
CA GLN A 73 0.17 2.12 7.24
C GLN A 73 1.16 1.77 6.11
N VAL A 74 0.73 1.86 4.84
CA VAL A 74 1.61 1.69 3.67
C VAL A 74 2.74 2.73 3.67
N VAL A 75 2.43 3.99 3.94
CA VAL A 75 3.43 5.07 3.98
C VAL A 75 4.43 4.88 5.12
N LEU A 76 3.96 4.40 6.28
CA LEU A 76 4.81 4.03 7.39
C LEU A 76 5.80 2.91 6.99
N GLU A 77 5.31 1.83 6.38
CA GLU A 77 6.17 0.73 5.95
C GLU A 77 7.07 1.08 4.76
N LEU A 78 6.65 1.99 3.88
CA LEU A 78 7.51 2.55 2.84
C LEU A 78 8.66 3.38 3.43
N SER A 79 8.45 4.01 4.59
CA SER A 79 9.54 4.70 5.31
C SER A 79 10.60 3.71 5.77
N ASP A 80 10.20 2.52 6.23
CA ASP A 80 11.14 1.44 6.56
C ASP A 80 11.84 0.89 5.30
N LEU A 81 11.14 0.82 4.16
CA LEU A 81 11.76 0.46 2.88
C LEU A 81 12.84 1.46 2.48
N LEU A 82 12.65 2.77 2.72
CA LEU A 82 13.71 3.75 2.48
C LEU A 82 14.95 3.50 3.32
N VAL A 83 14.78 3.08 4.58
CA VAL A 83 15.91 2.71 5.45
C VAL A 83 16.66 1.51 4.88
N ALA A 84 15.95 0.52 4.32
CA ALA A 84 16.59 -0.61 3.63
C ALA A 84 17.33 -0.19 2.34
N LEU A 85 16.95 0.95 1.74
CA LEU A 85 17.55 1.48 0.52
C LEU A 85 18.74 2.44 0.76
N ASP A 86 18.93 2.95 1.98
CA ASP A 86 19.85 4.05 2.34
C ASP A 86 21.25 3.92 1.72
N THR A 87 21.80 2.70 1.63
CA THR A 87 23.16 2.47 1.09
C THR A 87 23.20 2.06 -0.37
N VAL A 88 22.08 1.65 -0.97
CA VAL A 88 22.02 1.09 -2.33
C VAL A 88 21.39 2.03 -3.35
N CYS A 89 20.43 2.84 -2.91
CA CYS A 89 19.77 3.86 -3.73
C CYS A 89 20.39 5.22 -3.40
N THR A 90 21.31 5.67 -4.25
CA THR A 90 22.06 6.91 -4.05
C THR A 90 21.92 7.82 -5.26
N ALA A 91 22.23 9.11 -5.11
CA ALA A 91 22.22 10.04 -6.24
C ALA A 91 23.19 9.66 -7.36
N SER A 92 24.26 8.90 -7.06
CA SER A 92 25.18 8.39 -8.09
C SER A 92 24.61 7.22 -8.88
N ASN A 93 23.91 6.30 -8.21
CA ASN A 93 23.38 5.09 -8.85
C ASN A 93 22.02 5.35 -9.51
N CYS A 94 21.21 6.21 -8.88
CA CYS A 94 19.84 6.53 -9.25
C CYS A 94 19.65 8.05 -9.32
N GLY A 95 20.40 8.71 -10.21
CA GLY A 95 20.39 10.17 -10.37
C GLY A 95 19.06 10.75 -10.86
N GLN A 96 18.16 9.92 -11.36
CA GLN A 96 16.81 10.30 -11.76
C GLN A 96 15.80 9.27 -11.23
N MET A 97 14.65 9.75 -10.76
CA MET A 97 13.52 8.89 -10.39
C MET A 97 12.80 8.36 -11.64
N LYS A 98 13.01 7.08 -11.96
CA LYS A 98 12.35 6.37 -13.07
C LYS A 98 12.13 4.89 -12.71
N ALA A 99 11.27 4.21 -13.46
CA ALA A 99 11.08 2.76 -13.35
C ALA A 99 11.56 2.02 -14.60
N THR A 100 11.46 2.66 -15.77
CA THR A 100 12.00 2.21 -17.05
C THR A 100 12.77 3.36 -17.68
N ASP A 101 13.54 3.08 -18.75
CA ASP A 101 14.30 4.13 -19.45
C ASP A 101 13.44 5.04 -20.35
N GLU A 102 12.15 4.75 -20.48
CA GLU A 102 11.24 5.50 -21.34
C GLU A 102 10.77 6.82 -20.71
N TRP A 103 10.56 6.85 -19.40
CA TRP A 103 9.92 7.96 -18.70
C TRP A 103 10.58 8.29 -17.36
N VAL A 104 10.74 9.58 -17.08
CA VAL A 104 11.23 10.11 -15.81
C VAL A 104 10.08 10.71 -15.01
N TYR A 105 10.01 10.43 -13.72
CA TYR A 105 9.01 10.98 -12.82
C TYR A 105 9.44 12.34 -12.28
N LEU A 106 8.65 13.38 -12.57
CA LEU A 106 8.87 14.72 -12.03
C LEU A 106 8.30 14.86 -10.61
N CYS A 107 9.06 15.50 -9.73
CA CYS A 107 8.72 15.70 -8.32
C CYS A 107 7.86 16.95 -8.13
N ALA A 108 6.66 16.75 -7.55
CA ALA A 108 5.68 17.81 -7.30
C ALA A 108 5.86 18.54 -5.95
N ALA A 109 6.88 18.18 -5.16
CA ALA A 109 7.18 18.87 -3.89
C ALA A 109 7.77 20.28 -4.12
N HIS A 110 8.19 20.57 -5.34
CA HIS A 110 8.77 21.85 -5.73
C HIS A 110 7.72 22.76 -6.37
N ARG A 111 7.96 24.08 -6.31
CA ARG A 111 7.06 25.10 -6.91
C ARG A 111 6.79 24.83 -8.38
N THR A 112 7.83 24.40 -9.11
CA THR A 112 7.73 23.91 -10.48
C THR A 112 8.20 22.46 -10.46
N PRO A 113 7.42 21.50 -11.01
CA PRO A 113 7.83 20.11 -11.08
C PRO A 113 9.21 19.98 -11.73
N ARG A 114 10.11 19.24 -11.08
CA ARG A 114 11.49 19.04 -11.55
C ARG A 114 11.96 17.63 -11.28
N GLU A 115 13.06 17.26 -11.92
CA GLU A 115 13.74 15.99 -11.66
C GLU A 115 14.42 16.02 -10.28
N CYS A 116 14.41 14.87 -9.62
CA CYS A 116 15.15 14.60 -8.40
C CYS A 116 15.82 13.24 -8.57
N CYS A 117 16.92 13.02 -7.83
CA CYS A 117 17.42 11.67 -7.67
C CYS A 117 16.34 10.80 -7.01
N ALA A 118 16.42 9.49 -7.22
CA ALA A 118 15.35 8.59 -6.81
C ALA A 118 15.10 8.64 -5.30
N ILE A 119 16.15 8.59 -4.48
CA ILE A 119 16.02 8.61 -3.02
C ILE A 119 15.35 9.90 -2.51
N ASP A 120 15.77 11.07 -3.01
CA ASP A 120 15.15 12.35 -2.65
C ASP A 120 13.69 12.41 -3.11
N TYR A 121 13.39 11.92 -4.31
CA TYR A 121 12.01 11.85 -4.81
C TYR A 121 11.13 11.04 -3.87
N MET A 122 11.58 9.85 -3.47
CA MET A 122 10.82 8.95 -2.62
C MET A 122 10.60 9.57 -1.23
N ILE A 123 11.62 10.22 -0.64
CA ILE A 123 11.51 10.97 0.62
C ILE A 123 10.47 12.08 0.51
N HIS A 124 10.61 12.99 -0.48
CA HIS A 124 9.67 14.08 -0.68
C HIS A 124 8.23 13.60 -0.86
N ASN A 125 8.04 12.45 -1.53
CA ASN A 125 6.74 11.85 -1.76
C ASN A 125 6.12 11.31 -0.47
N ILE A 126 6.90 10.55 0.32
CA ILE A 126 6.47 10.00 1.60
C ILE A 126 6.12 11.12 2.59
N GLU A 127 6.95 12.16 2.69
CA GLU A 127 6.70 13.31 3.58
C GLU A 127 5.43 14.07 3.15
N ALA A 128 5.29 14.39 1.87
CA ALA A 128 4.12 15.10 1.36
C ALA A 128 2.84 14.29 1.56
N THR A 129 2.90 12.98 1.32
CA THR A 129 1.77 12.07 1.53
C THR A 129 1.41 11.96 3.00
N THR A 130 2.39 11.79 3.88
CA THR A 130 2.21 11.76 5.34
C THR A 130 1.53 13.03 5.83
N ALA A 131 1.98 14.20 5.36
CA ALA A 131 1.39 15.48 5.71
C ALA A 131 -0.09 15.58 5.29
N VAL A 132 -0.44 15.10 4.08
CA VAL A 132 -1.82 15.09 3.59
C VAL A 132 -2.70 14.14 4.41
N LEU A 133 -2.27 12.88 4.58
CA LEU A 133 -3.05 11.85 5.27
C LEU A 133 -3.30 12.18 6.75
N ASN A 134 -2.43 12.96 7.39
CA ASN A 134 -2.57 13.38 8.79
C ASN A 134 -3.18 14.79 8.97
N SER A 135 -3.53 15.47 7.88
CA SER A 135 -4.04 16.84 7.94
C SER A 135 -5.53 16.89 8.27
N ARG A 136 -5.86 17.62 9.33
CA ARG A 136 -7.27 17.94 9.68
C ARG A 136 -7.96 18.83 8.64
N ARG A 137 -7.21 19.46 7.74
CA ARG A 137 -7.79 20.20 6.61
C ARG A 137 -8.49 19.27 5.63
N TRP A 138 -7.91 18.10 5.39
CA TRP A 138 -8.42 17.11 4.44
C TRP A 138 -9.29 16.07 5.12
N PHE A 139 -8.94 15.69 6.36
CA PHE A 139 -9.65 14.70 7.16
C PHE A 139 -10.01 15.30 8.54
N PRO A 140 -11.02 16.19 8.60
CA PRO A 140 -11.41 16.86 9.84
C PRO A 140 -12.07 15.91 10.85
N ASN A 141 -12.77 14.88 10.36
CA ASN A 141 -13.40 13.85 11.17
C ASN A 141 -12.54 12.57 11.17
N ARG A 142 -12.37 11.95 12.35
CA ARG A 142 -11.66 10.67 12.51
C ARG A 142 -12.58 9.45 12.33
N TYR A 143 -13.89 9.65 12.33
CA TYR A 143 -14.89 8.60 12.25
C TYR A 143 -15.50 8.45 10.85
N SER A 144 -15.27 9.40 9.96
CA SER A 144 -15.77 9.36 8.59
C SER A 144 -14.82 10.09 7.67
N VAL A 145 -14.66 9.54 6.47
CA VAL A 145 -13.94 10.22 5.39
C VAL A 145 -14.95 10.64 4.32
N PRO A 146 -14.88 11.88 3.80
CA PRO A 146 -15.77 12.30 2.72
C PRO A 146 -15.56 11.48 1.45
N GLU A 147 -16.62 11.13 0.72
CA GLU A 147 -16.52 10.42 -0.58
C GLU A 147 -15.66 11.17 -1.62
N SER A 148 -15.56 12.50 -1.51
CA SER A 148 -14.65 13.29 -2.34
C SER A 148 -13.15 12.93 -2.18
N ALA A 149 -12.79 12.15 -1.16
CA ALA A 149 -11.42 11.70 -0.91
C ALA A 149 -10.92 10.68 -1.93
N ASP A 150 -11.77 10.01 -2.71
CA ASP A 150 -11.36 8.98 -3.67
C ASP A 150 -10.33 9.50 -4.68
N LYS A 151 -10.55 10.70 -5.21
CA LYS A 151 -9.59 11.34 -6.15
C LYS A 151 -8.23 11.59 -5.49
N MET A 152 -8.23 11.87 -4.19
CA MET A 152 -7.01 12.05 -3.42
C MET A 152 -6.31 10.72 -3.18
N PHE A 153 -7.04 9.67 -2.80
CA PHE A 153 -6.49 8.32 -2.63
C PHE A 153 -5.89 7.78 -3.93
N GLN A 154 -6.58 7.94 -5.06
CA GLN A 154 -6.05 7.64 -6.39
C GLN A 154 -4.75 8.39 -6.70
N SER A 155 -4.68 9.69 -6.39
CA SER A 155 -3.49 10.51 -6.59
C SER A 155 -2.32 10.05 -5.73
N ILE A 156 -2.58 9.74 -4.46
CA ILE A 156 -1.60 9.21 -3.52
C ILE A 156 -1.12 7.83 -3.96
N ALA A 157 -2.04 6.91 -4.26
CA ALA A 157 -1.73 5.56 -4.72
C ALA A 157 -0.81 5.58 -5.94
N ARG A 158 -1.11 6.39 -6.97
CA ARG A 158 -0.23 6.53 -8.14
C ARG A 158 1.18 7.01 -7.79
N ARG A 159 1.31 7.89 -6.79
CA ARG A 159 2.61 8.38 -6.34
C ARG A 159 3.38 7.33 -5.54
N LEU A 160 2.70 6.58 -4.67
CA LEU A 160 3.32 5.48 -3.92
C LEU A 160 3.71 4.32 -4.86
N TYR A 161 2.90 4.04 -5.87
CA TYR A 161 3.21 3.03 -6.89
C TYR A 161 4.55 3.28 -7.60
N ARG A 162 4.90 4.55 -7.87
CA ARG A 162 6.20 4.90 -8.48
C ARG A 162 7.38 4.49 -7.62
N ILE A 163 7.23 4.52 -6.30
CA ILE A 163 8.24 4.04 -5.34
C ILE A 163 8.42 2.54 -5.54
N PHE A 164 7.34 1.76 -5.49
CA PHE A 164 7.39 0.31 -5.74
C PHE A 164 7.99 -0.02 -7.10
N ALA A 165 7.57 0.67 -8.17
CA ALA A 165 8.09 0.43 -9.52
C ALA A 165 9.60 0.70 -9.61
N HIS A 166 10.08 1.82 -9.06
CA HIS A 166 11.51 2.10 -9.03
C HIS A 166 12.29 1.01 -8.28
N VAL A 167 11.83 0.64 -7.08
CA VAL A 167 12.49 -0.37 -6.25
C VAL A 167 12.47 -1.75 -6.91
N TYR A 168 11.36 -2.12 -7.57
CA TYR A 168 11.24 -3.38 -8.31
C TYR A 168 12.28 -3.50 -9.44
N TYR A 169 12.41 -2.48 -10.29
CA TYR A 169 13.26 -2.55 -11.49
C TYR A 169 14.73 -2.22 -11.23
N HIS A 170 15.03 -1.37 -10.23
CA HIS A 170 16.41 -0.93 -9.96
C HIS A 170 17.02 -1.55 -8.69
N HIS A 171 16.20 -2.04 -7.75
CA HIS A 171 16.64 -2.59 -6.47
C HIS A 171 15.92 -3.90 -6.13
N ARG A 172 15.86 -4.82 -7.12
CA ARG A 172 15.08 -6.06 -7.07
C ARG A 172 15.32 -6.90 -5.81
N GLY A 173 16.58 -7.05 -5.38
CA GLY A 173 16.91 -7.82 -4.17
C GLY A 173 16.28 -7.25 -2.90
N VAL A 174 16.30 -5.92 -2.73
CA VAL A 174 15.64 -5.25 -1.60
C VAL A 174 14.12 -5.39 -1.71
N PHE A 175 13.56 -5.28 -2.92
CA PHE A 175 12.13 -5.49 -3.15
C PHE A 175 11.70 -6.89 -2.69
N GLU A 176 12.39 -7.94 -3.15
CA GLU A 176 12.04 -9.33 -2.85
C GLU A 176 12.20 -9.65 -1.36
N GLU A 177 13.27 -9.18 -0.70
CA GLU A 177 13.48 -9.37 0.73
C GLU A 177 12.40 -8.70 1.58
N PHE A 178 12.04 -7.46 1.22
CA PHE A 178 11.00 -6.72 1.92
C PHE A 178 9.62 -7.34 1.68
N GLU A 179 9.36 -7.82 0.46
CA GLU A 179 8.08 -8.45 0.12
C GLU A 179 7.91 -9.81 0.79
N ALA A 180 8.97 -10.63 0.83
CA ALA A 180 8.96 -11.92 1.50
C ALA A 180 8.68 -11.81 3.01
N SER A 181 9.06 -10.68 3.62
CA SER A 181 8.85 -10.45 5.06
C SER A 181 7.57 -9.69 5.39
N ARG A 182 7.13 -8.74 4.56
CA ARG A 182 6.04 -7.80 4.90
C ARG A 182 4.83 -7.82 3.99
N HIS A 183 4.92 -8.46 2.82
CA HIS A 183 3.85 -8.51 1.82
C HIS A 183 3.30 -7.11 1.48
N LEU A 184 4.17 -6.09 1.52
CA LEU A 184 3.77 -4.68 1.46
C LEU A 184 3.19 -4.35 0.08
N TYR A 185 3.88 -4.73 -1.00
CA TYR A 185 3.42 -4.48 -2.36
C TYR A 185 2.19 -5.33 -2.68
N LYS A 186 2.15 -6.62 -2.30
CA LYS A 186 0.96 -7.46 -2.48
C LYS A 186 -0.27 -6.84 -1.81
N ARG A 187 -0.13 -6.36 -0.57
CA ARG A 187 -1.20 -5.66 0.16
C ARG A 187 -1.59 -4.35 -0.52
N PHE A 188 -0.62 -3.54 -0.93
CA PHE A 188 -0.89 -2.30 -1.65
C PHE A 188 -1.63 -2.56 -2.97
N ASN A 189 -1.21 -3.58 -3.74
CA ASN A 189 -1.82 -3.94 -5.01
C ASN A 189 -3.25 -4.47 -4.82
N CYS A 190 -3.50 -5.27 -3.78
CA CYS A 190 -4.84 -5.73 -3.41
C CYS A 190 -5.78 -4.53 -3.15
N LEU A 191 -5.32 -3.52 -2.40
CA LEU A 191 -6.09 -2.28 -2.17
C LEU A 191 -6.34 -1.49 -3.46
N VAL A 192 -5.32 -1.37 -4.32
CA VAL A 192 -5.40 -0.68 -5.61
C VAL A 192 -6.43 -1.33 -6.53
N GLN A 193 -6.46 -2.66 -6.60
CA GLN A 193 -7.42 -3.40 -7.39
C GLN A 193 -8.83 -3.28 -6.80
N LYS A 194 -8.97 -3.51 -5.49
CA LYS A 194 -10.25 -3.49 -4.79
C LYS A 194 -10.98 -2.14 -4.83
N HIS A 195 -10.22 -1.05 -4.84
CA HIS A 195 -10.75 0.31 -4.85
C HIS A 195 -10.49 1.05 -6.17
N GLU A 196 -10.02 0.33 -7.20
CA GLU A 196 -9.72 0.84 -8.54
C GLU A 196 -8.89 2.14 -8.53
N TRP A 197 -7.91 2.23 -7.61
CA TRP A 197 -7.16 3.47 -7.41
C TRP A 197 -6.22 3.82 -8.57
N ILE A 198 -5.77 2.80 -9.29
CA ILE A 198 -4.86 2.89 -10.43
C ILE A 198 -5.39 1.96 -11.51
N SER A 199 -5.47 2.46 -12.75
CA SER A 199 -5.83 1.61 -13.89
C SER A 199 -4.77 0.54 -14.10
N GLU A 200 -5.18 -0.70 -14.33
CA GLU A 200 -4.31 -1.86 -14.55
C GLU A 200 -3.25 -1.60 -15.65
N LYS A 201 -3.60 -0.82 -16.69
CA LYS A 201 -2.69 -0.44 -17.78
C LYS A 201 -1.50 0.40 -17.35
N LEU A 202 -1.60 1.09 -16.21
CA LEU A 202 -0.53 1.91 -15.64
C LEU A 202 0.37 1.11 -14.69
N CYS A 203 -0.05 -0.11 -14.32
CA CYS A 203 0.71 -1.00 -13.46
C CYS A 203 1.64 -1.86 -14.32
N ILE A 204 2.94 -1.59 -14.24
CA ILE A 204 3.99 -2.27 -15.00
C ILE A 204 4.63 -3.44 -14.24
N ILE A 205 4.58 -3.42 -12.90
CA ILE A 205 5.02 -4.55 -12.06
C ILE A 205 4.06 -5.73 -12.30
N PRO A 206 4.57 -6.91 -12.72
CA PRO A 206 3.74 -8.10 -12.89
C PRO A 206 3.03 -8.45 -11.59
N SER A 207 1.71 -8.61 -11.63
CA SER A 207 0.96 -9.18 -10.51
C SER A 207 1.06 -10.72 -10.59
N GLU A 208 1.54 -11.35 -9.53
CA GLU A 208 1.30 -12.78 -9.31
C GLU A 208 -0.21 -12.94 -9.11
N ARG A 209 -0.97 -13.24 -10.19
CA ARG A 209 -2.36 -13.65 -10.03
C ARG A 209 -2.34 -14.95 -9.21
N PRO A 210 -3.13 -15.08 -8.13
CA PRO A 210 -3.49 -16.39 -7.64
C PRO A 210 -4.14 -17.13 -8.82
N GLU A 211 -3.58 -18.28 -9.21
CA GLU A 211 -4.26 -19.16 -10.14
C GLU A 211 -5.58 -19.57 -9.49
N HIS A 212 -6.70 -19.18 -10.12
CA HIS A 212 -8.07 -19.64 -9.85
C HIS A 212 -8.83 -18.98 -8.68
N CYS A 213 -9.58 -17.91 -8.96
CA CYS A 213 -10.90 -17.70 -8.35
C CYS A 213 -11.93 -18.33 -9.30
N PRO A 214 -12.73 -19.34 -8.87
CA PRO A 214 -13.82 -19.82 -9.70
C PRO A 214 -14.83 -18.69 -9.89
N GLU A 215 -15.08 -18.34 -11.15
CA GLU A 215 -16.19 -17.48 -11.54
C GLU A 215 -17.49 -18.13 -11.06
N GLU A 216 -18.25 -17.43 -10.20
CA GLU A 216 -19.64 -17.78 -9.93
C GLU A 216 -20.40 -17.68 -11.26
N GLN A 217 -20.75 -18.83 -11.82
CA GLN A 217 -21.60 -18.94 -12.99
C GLN A 217 -22.96 -18.32 -12.67
N SER A 218 -23.16 -17.06 -13.09
CA SER A 218 -24.50 -16.50 -13.17
C SER A 218 -25.23 -17.23 -14.30
N GLY A 219 -26.06 -18.21 -13.92
CA GLY A 219 -26.97 -18.89 -14.83
C GLY A 219 -27.82 -17.85 -15.57
N ARG A 220 -27.68 -17.82 -16.89
CA ARG A 220 -28.64 -17.14 -17.76
C ARG A 220 -29.49 -18.22 -18.39
N GLU A 221 -30.71 -18.34 -17.87
CA GLU A 221 -31.75 -19.22 -18.39
C GLU A 221 -31.99 -18.89 -19.87
N GLU A 222 -31.89 -19.92 -20.72
CA GLU A 222 -32.30 -19.89 -22.12
C GLU A 222 -33.83 -19.82 -22.20
N GLY A 223 -34.35 -18.70 -22.70
CA GLY A 223 -35.76 -18.59 -23.10
C GLY A 223 -35.98 -19.21 -24.48
N PRO A 224 -37.12 -19.89 -24.73
CA PRO A 224 -37.30 -20.71 -25.92
C PRO A 224 -37.69 -19.89 -27.16
N SER A 225 -37.25 -20.39 -28.31
CA SER A 225 -37.65 -19.99 -29.67
C SER A 225 -39.16 -20.07 -29.91
N ALA A 226 -39.68 -19.10 -30.66
CA ALA A 226 -40.86 -19.22 -31.54
C ALA A 226 -40.64 -18.23 -32.70
N GLU A 227 -40.31 -18.68 -33.90
CA GLU A 227 -41.24 -18.98 -35.01
C GLU A 227 -42.17 -17.82 -35.41
N GLY A 228 -42.11 -17.47 -36.70
CA GLY A 228 -42.71 -16.26 -37.26
C GLY A 228 -44.18 -16.38 -37.64
N ALA A 229 -44.78 -15.23 -37.99
CA ALA A 229 -45.90 -15.10 -38.93
C ALA A 229 -46.24 -13.61 -39.15
N ALA A 230 -46.53 -13.31 -40.42
CA ALA A 230 -47.15 -12.11 -41.01
C ALA A 230 -46.27 -10.86 -41.20
#